data_AF-A0A3S3QM56-F1
#
_entry.id   AF-A0A3S3QM56-F1
#
_cell.length_a   1.000
_cell.length_b   1.000
_cell.length_c   1.000
_cell.angle_alpha   90.00
_cell.angle_beta   90.00
_cell.angle_gamma   90.00
#
_symmetry.space_group_name_H-M   'P 1'
#
loop_
_entity.id
_entity.type
_entity.pdbx_description
1 polymer ?
#
loop_
_entity_poly.entity_id
_entity_poly.type
_entity_poly.pdbx_seq_one_letter_code
_entity_poly.pdbx_strand_id
1 'polypeptide(L)'
;MTFFFERTETTDKVTIVLKPHSLYAMLLMLAAWLVSDLVLQAAAITQIIMPVFIVFMVIRFFSLIRVQKEVIVAMKQGRVSTSGSKFSFTNQFTYIINK
;
A
#
# COMPACT_ATOMS: atom_id res chain seq x y z
N MET A 1 11.71 -2.65 4.60
CA MET A 1 10.26 -2.94 4.50
C MET A 1 9.78 -2.70 3.07
N THR A 2 10.14 -3.56 2.12
CA THR A 2 9.82 -3.41 0.68
C THR A 2 8.39 -3.81 0.31
N PHE A 3 7.55 -4.15 1.29
CA PHE A 3 6.21 -4.69 1.03
C PHE A 3 5.15 -3.62 0.72
N PHE A 4 5.26 -2.44 1.35
CA PHE A 4 4.30 -1.34 1.16
C PHE A 4 4.85 -0.24 0.26
N PHE A 5 6.12 0.09 0.43
CA PHE A 5 6.82 1.08 -0.35
C PHE A 5 8.33 0.79 -0.35
N GLU A 6 9.01 1.37 -1.31
CA GLU A 6 10.46 1.37 -1.41
C GLU A 6 10.93 2.81 -1.47
N ARG A 7 11.90 3.17 -0.62
CA ARG A 7 12.46 4.52 -0.54
C ARG A 7 13.93 4.44 -0.89
N THR A 8 14.32 5.18 -1.91
CA THR A 8 15.71 5.30 -2.36
C THR A 8 16.10 6.76 -2.27
N GLU A 9 17.16 7.04 -1.52
CA GLU A 9 17.65 8.39 -1.32
C GLU A 9 18.98 8.58 -2.05
N THR A 10 19.07 9.66 -2.80
CA THR A 10 20.29 10.10 -3.49
C THR A 10 20.62 11.54 -3.07
N THR A 11 21.77 12.05 -3.53
CA THR A 11 22.22 13.42 -3.25
C THR A 11 21.19 14.46 -3.72
N ASP A 12 20.56 14.23 -4.88
CA ASP A 12 19.73 15.24 -5.55
C ASP A 12 18.22 14.99 -5.39
N LYS A 13 17.82 13.74 -5.09
CA LYS A 13 16.40 13.35 -5.03
C LYS A 13 16.10 12.19 -4.08
N VAL A 14 14.87 12.15 -3.60
CA VAL A 14 14.27 11.03 -2.88
C VAL A 14 13.22 10.39 -3.79
N THR A 15 13.39 9.10 -4.09
CA THR A 15 12.44 8.33 -4.88
C THR A 15 11.66 7.39 -3.97
N ILE A 16 10.33 7.41 -4.09
CA ILE A 16 9.43 6.63 -3.25
C ILE A 16 8.49 5.86 -4.17
N VAL A 17 8.67 4.54 -4.24
CA VAL A 17 7.85 3.64 -5.06
C VAL A 17 6.82 2.96 -4.17
N LEU A 18 5.53 3.14 -4.47
CA LEU A 18 4.43 2.47 -3.78
C LEU A 18 4.17 1.10 -4.41
N LYS A 19 4.27 0.05 -3.60
CA LYS A 19 4.10 -1.32 -4.09
C LYS A 19 2.62 -1.71 -4.11
N PRO A 20 2.11 -2.27 -5.22
CA PRO A 20 0.71 -2.65 -5.32
C PRO A 20 0.38 -3.94 -4.54
N HIS A 21 1.39 -4.71 -4.12
CA HIS A 21 1.23 -6.01 -3.44
C HIS A 21 0.27 -5.96 -2.26
N SER A 22 0.35 -4.92 -1.42
CA SER A 22 -0.54 -4.76 -0.27
C SER A 22 -2.01 -4.62 -0.65
N LEU A 23 -2.31 -4.02 -1.81
CA LEU A 23 -3.67 -3.86 -2.31
C LEU A 23 -4.20 -5.19 -2.84
N TYR A 24 -3.39 -5.93 -3.59
CA TYR A 24 -3.77 -7.26 -4.07
C TYR A 24 -3.94 -8.27 -2.93
N ALA A 25 -3.11 -8.19 -1.89
CA ALA A 25 -3.29 -8.99 -0.68
C ALA A 25 -4.65 -8.70 -0.03
N MET A 26 -5.07 -7.44 0.06
CA MET A 26 -6.40 -7.08 0.58
C MET A 26 -7.53 -7.67 -0.28
N LEU A 27 -7.41 -7.58 -1.61
CA LEU A 27 -8.41 -8.16 -2.52
C LEU A 27 -8.51 -9.68 -2.37
N LEU A 28 -7.38 -10.38 -2.22
CA LEU A 28 -7.35 -11.82 -1.96
C LEU A 28 -8.00 -12.17 -0.62
N MET A 29 -7.73 -11.41 0.45
CA MET A 29 -8.36 -11.62 1.75
C MET A 29 -9.88 -11.44 1.69
N LEU A 30 -10.35 -10.43 0.96
CA LEU A 30 -11.78 -10.20 0.75
C LEU A 30 -12.43 -11.33 -0.08
N ALA A 31 -11.76 -11.78 -1.14
CA ALA A 31 -12.24 -12.91 -1.94
C ALA A 31 -12.31 -14.20 -1.12
N ALA A 32 -11.28 -14.50 -0.32
CA ALA A 32 -11.25 -15.66 0.57
C ALA A 32 -12.35 -15.60 1.63
N TRP A 33 -12.56 -14.41 2.23
CA TRP A 33 -13.65 -14.18 3.16
C TRP A 33 -15.02 -14.45 2.51
N LEU A 34 -15.26 -13.87 1.33
CA LEU A 34 -16.53 -14.00 0.61
C LEU A 34 -16.83 -15.45 0.19
N VAL A 35 -15.80 -16.20 -0.24
CA VAL A 35 -15.92 -17.64 -0.55
C VAL A 35 -16.20 -18.45 0.73
N SER A 36 -15.49 -18.16 1.82
CA SER A 36 -15.69 -18.84 3.11
C SER A 36 -17.10 -18.63 3.67
N ASP A 37 -17.62 -17.41 3.53
CA ASP A 37 -18.92 -17.01 4.06
C ASP A 37 -20.08 -17.53 3.19
N LEU A 38 -20.04 -17.29 1.88
CA LEU A 38 -21.16 -17.59 0.99
C LEU A 38 -21.17 -19.04 0.47
N VAL A 39 -20.00 -19.64 0.23
CA VAL A 39 -19.90 -20.96 -0.39
C VAL A 39 -19.74 -22.05 0.66
N LEU A 40 -18.82 -21.84 1.60
CA LEU A 40 -18.46 -22.87 2.59
C LEU A 40 -19.27 -22.76 3.89
N GLN A 41 -19.93 -21.62 4.15
CA GLN A 41 -20.63 -21.30 5.40
C GLN A 41 -19.76 -21.56 6.65
N ALA A 42 -18.44 -21.38 6.51
CA ALA A 42 -17.46 -21.76 7.52
C ALA A 42 -17.26 -20.61 8.53
N ALA A 43 -18.16 -20.52 9.51
CA ALA A 43 -18.17 -19.44 10.51
C ALA A 43 -16.83 -19.25 11.24
N ALA A 44 -16.11 -20.33 11.54
CA ALA A 44 -14.82 -20.26 12.24
C ALA A 44 -13.72 -19.56 11.42
N ILE A 45 -13.70 -19.74 10.10
CA ILE A 45 -12.71 -19.13 9.20
C ILE A 45 -13.04 -17.63 9.01
N THR A 46 -14.33 -17.33 8.79
CA THR A 46 -14.84 -15.95 8.66
C THR A 46 -14.50 -15.09 9.89
N GLN A 47 -14.59 -15.66 11.10
CA GLN A 47 -14.26 -14.99 12.36
C GLN A 47 -12.77 -14.67 12.53
N ILE A 48 -11.87 -15.38 11.86
CA ILE A 48 -10.42 -15.15 11.93
C ILE A 48 -9.97 -14.16 10.84
N ILE A 49 -10.51 -14.28 9.62
CA ILE A 49 -10.07 -13.46 8.48
C ILE A 49 -10.30 -11.96 8.74
N MET A 50 -11.46 -11.59 9.32
CA MET A 50 -11.81 -10.18 9.53
C MET A 50 -10.89 -9.46 10.53
N PRO A 51 -10.60 -10.00 11.74
CA PRO A 51 -9.60 -9.42 12.64
C PRO A 51 -8.22 -9.28 12.00
N VAL A 52 -7.75 -10.31 11.28
CA VAL A 52 -6.45 -10.26 10.59
C VAL A 52 -6.44 -9.18 9.52
N PHE A 53 -7.53 -9.04 8.76
CA PHE A 53 -7.69 -7.99 7.76
C PHE A 53 -7.64 -6.60 8.37
N ILE A 54 -8.31 -6.38 9.51
CA ILE A 54 -8.29 -5.11 10.23
C ILE A 54 -6.87 -4.78 10.70
N VAL A 55 -6.17 -5.72 11.34
CA VAL A 55 -4.78 -5.52 11.78
C VAL A 55 -3.87 -5.19 10.60
N PHE A 56 -4.01 -5.92 9.49
CA PHE A 56 -3.27 -5.65 8.27
C PHE A 56 -3.54 -4.25 7.71
N MET A 57 -4.81 -3.83 7.67
CA MET A 57 -5.19 -2.47 7.25
C MET A 57 -4.56 -1.39 8.12
N VAL A 58 -4.56 -1.57 9.44
CA VAL A 58 -3.95 -0.62 10.39
C VAL A 58 -2.45 -0.50 10.15
N ILE A 59 -1.73 -1.62 10.03
CA ILE A 59 -0.29 -1.65 9.74
C ILE A 59 0.01 -0.94 8.42
N ARG A 60 -0.76 -1.26 7.37
CA ARG A 60 -0.64 -0.63 6.05
C ARG A 60 -0.87 0.87 6.12
N PHE A 61 -1.91 1.31 6.83
CA PHE A 61 -2.28 2.72 6.96
C PHE A 61 -1.15 3.53 7.62
N PHE A 62 -0.63 3.09 8.77
CA PHE A 62 0.48 3.78 9.43
C PHE A 62 1.77 3.79 8.60
N SER A 63 2.05 2.68 7.90
CA SER A 63 3.21 2.58 7.01
C SER A 63 3.13 3.61 5.86
N LEU A 64 1.95 3.79 5.28
CA LEU A 64 1.73 4.73 4.18
C LEU A 64 1.64 6.18 4.64
N ILE A 65 1.05 6.47 5.80
CA ILE A 65 0.92 7.84 6.32
C ILE A 65 2.29 8.51 6.48
N ARG A 66 3.27 7.78 7.01
CA ARG A 66 4.61 8.33 7.27
C ARG A 66 5.22 8.91 5.99
N VAL A 67 5.12 8.14 4.91
CA VAL A 67 5.62 8.49 3.58
C VAL A 67 4.77 9.58 2.94
N GLN A 68 3.44 9.46 3.03
CA GLN A 68 2.54 10.46 2.45
C GLN A 68 2.70 11.84 3.08
N LYS A 69 3.00 11.94 4.38
CA LYS A 69 3.27 13.24 5.02
C LYS A 69 4.48 13.94 4.39
N GLU A 70 5.57 13.21 4.15
CA GLU A 70 6.78 13.73 3.49
C GLU A 70 6.45 14.19 2.06
N VAL A 71 5.76 13.35 1.30
CA VAL A 71 5.33 13.67 -0.07
C VAL A 71 4.39 14.87 -0.11
N ILE A 72 3.44 15.00 0.81
CA ILE A 72 2.51 16.14 0.88
C ILE A 72 3.26 17.45 1.14
N VAL A 73 4.23 17.44 2.06
CA VAL A 73 5.05 18.63 2.33
C VAL A 73 5.84 19.03 1.09
N ALA A 74 6.49 18.07 0.43
CA ALA A 74 7.23 18.33 -0.80
C ALA A 74 6.33 18.77 -1.97
N MET A 75 5.11 18.22 -2.07
CA MET A 75 4.11 18.62 -3.08
C MET A 75 3.70 20.06 -2.88
N LYS A 76 3.47 20.50 -1.63
CA LYS A 76 3.18 21.90 -1.31
C LYS A 76 4.32 22.85 -1.70
N GLN A 77 5.55 22.34 -1.76
CA GLN A 77 6.73 23.10 -2.20
C GLN A 77 6.99 23.00 -3.72
N GLY A 78 6.14 22.28 -4.46
CA GLY A 78 6.30 22.10 -5.91
C GLY A 78 7.47 21.20 -6.32
N ARG A 79 8.06 20.44 -5.38
CA ARG A 79 9.27 19.63 -5.61
C ARG A 79 8.99 18.18 -5.98
N VAL A 80 7.74 17.83 -6.26
CA VAL A 80 7.32 16.43 -6.45
C VAL A 80 6.85 16.17 -7.87
N SER A 81 7.39 15.12 -8.46
CA SER A 81 6.87 14.53 -9.69
C SER A 81 6.27 13.16 -9.40
N THR A 82 5.15 12.85 -10.05
CA THR A 82 4.47 11.55 -9.97
C THR A 82 4.58 10.81 -11.29
N SER A 83 4.74 9.49 -11.23
CA SER A 83 4.72 8.62 -12.40
C SER A 83 4.11 7.26 -12.06
N GLY A 84 3.68 6.54 -13.09
CA GLY A 84 3.16 5.18 -12.97
C GLY A 84 1.73 5.06 -12.43
N SER A 85 1.36 3.84 -12.05
CA SER A 85 0.01 3.46 -11.64
C SER A 85 0.00 2.70 -10.33
N LYS A 86 -1.03 2.94 -9.51
CA LYS A 86 -1.23 2.29 -8.20
C LYS A 86 -1.55 0.79 -8.32
N PHE A 87 -1.93 0.34 -9.52
CA PHE A 87 -2.36 -1.02 -9.80
C PHE A 87 -1.41 -1.76 -10.75
N SER A 88 -0.35 -1.13 -11.24
CA SER A 88 0.59 -1.80 -12.14
C SER A 88 1.77 -2.39 -11.37
N PHE A 89 2.09 -3.66 -11.62
CA PHE A 89 3.30 -4.29 -11.10
C PHE A 89 4.57 -3.85 -11.83
N THR A 90 4.47 -3.50 -13.11
CA THR A 90 5.59 -3.12 -13.98
C THR A 90 5.86 -1.62 -13.98
N ASN A 91 4.80 -0.81 -13.88
CA ASN A 91 4.89 0.65 -13.82
C ASN A 91 4.29 1.15 -12.51
N GLN A 92 4.99 0.87 -11.42
CA GLN A 92 4.52 1.13 -10.05
C GLN A 92 4.44 2.64 -9.79
N PHE A 93 3.43 3.03 -9.04
CA PHE A 93 3.23 4.44 -8.70
C PHE A 93 4.41 4.98 -7.89
N THR A 94 5.07 6.00 -8.43
CA THR A 94 6.34 6.51 -7.94
C THR A 94 6.25 8.01 -7.70
N TYR A 95 6.70 8.45 -6.54
CA TYR A 95 6.97 9.85 -6.23
C TYR A 95 8.47 10.12 -6.34
N ILE A 96 8.82 11.23 -6.97
CA ILE A 96 10.19 11.74 -7.05
C ILE A 96 10.17 13.11 -6.38
N ILE A 97 10.87 13.24 -5.26
CA ILE A 97 11.05 14.50 -4.52
C ILE A 97 12.43 15.04 -4.86
N ASN A 98 12.49 16.20 -5.52
CA ASN A 98 13.75 16.90 -5.77
C ASN A 98 14.16 17.69 -4.51
N LYS A 99 15.42 17.59 -4.10
CA LYS A 99 15.92 18.28 -2.90
C LYS A 99 16.15 19.76 -3.14
#